data_AF-A0A852CX78-F1
#
_entry.id   AF-A0A852CX78-F1
#
_cell.length_a   1.000
_cell.length_b   1.000
_cell.length_c   1.000
_cell.angle_alpha   90.00
_cell.angle_beta   90.00
_cell.angle_gamma   90.00
#
_symmetry.space_group_name_H-M   'P 1'
#
loop_
_entity.id
_entity.type
_entity.pdbx_description
1 polymer ?
#
loop_
_entity_poly.entity_id
_entity_poly.type
_entity_poly.pdbx_seq_one_letter_code
_entity_poly.pdbx_strand_id
1 'polypeptide(L)'
;ARAFSSCHSLDLEAARRKRIEAVRGQILSKLRLSAPPSDPPPGSAFPIPEEIRALYNSTQELLQQRARSLPPQDPQDYYAKEL
;
A
#
# COMPACT_ATOMS: atom_id res chain seq x y z
N ALA A 1 -42.07 3.47 -13.51
CA ALA A 1 -41.03 3.17 -12.50
C ALA A 1 -40.24 1.95 -12.93
N ARG A 2 -38.91 2.09 -13.10
CA ARG A 2 -37.86 1.06 -13.00
C ARG A 2 -36.55 1.77 -13.32
N ALA A 3 -35.84 2.20 -12.29
CA ALA A 3 -34.44 2.55 -12.43
C ALA A 3 -33.68 1.24 -12.69
N PHE A 4 -33.13 1.08 -13.89
CA PHE A 4 -32.21 -0.01 -14.19
C PHE A 4 -30.86 0.35 -13.57
N SER A 5 -30.64 -0.05 -12.32
CA SER A 5 -29.30 0.00 -11.73
C SER A 5 -28.43 -1.05 -12.44
N SER A 6 -27.61 -0.61 -13.39
CA SER A 6 -26.58 -1.45 -14.01
C SER A 6 -25.37 -1.55 -13.07
N CYS A 7 -25.55 -2.18 -11.91
CA CYS A 7 -24.41 -2.54 -11.06
C CYS A 7 -23.73 -3.73 -11.73
N HIS A 8 -22.63 -3.47 -12.46
CA HIS A 8 -21.73 -4.54 -12.88
C HIS A 8 -21.16 -5.18 -11.61
N SER A 9 -21.21 -6.52 -11.51
CA SER A 9 -20.57 -7.22 -10.40
C SER A 9 -19.07 -6.96 -10.45
N LEU A 10 -18.54 -6.22 -9.47
CA LEU A 10 -17.11 -5.96 -9.38
C LEU A 10 -16.37 -7.26 -9.02
N ASP A 11 -15.50 -7.72 -9.91
CA ASP A 11 -14.52 -8.76 -9.58
C ASP A 11 -13.43 -8.15 -8.68
N LEU A 12 -13.63 -8.28 -7.37
CA LEU A 12 -12.69 -7.78 -6.35
C LEU A 12 -11.28 -8.36 -6.53
N GLU A 13 -11.15 -9.57 -7.05
CA GLU A 13 -9.85 -10.18 -7.30
C GLU A 13 -9.13 -9.53 -8.48
N ALA A 14 -9.87 -9.18 -9.54
CA ALA A 14 -9.31 -8.38 -10.64
C ALA A 14 -8.91 -6.97 -10.20
N ALA A 15 -9.75 -6.31 -9.40
CA ALA A 15 -9.43 -4.99 -8.83
C ALA A 15 -8.19 -5.04 -7.93
N ARG A 16 -8.08 -6.07 -7.08
CA ARG A 16 -6.91 -6.31 -6.24
C ARG A 16 -5.63 -6.51 -7.05
N ARG A 17 -5.67 -7.29 -8.13
CA ARG A 17 -4.52 -7.50 -9.04
C ARG A 17 -4.07 -6.18 -9.70
N LYS A 18 -5.01 -5.41 -10.25
CA LYS A 18 -4.70 -4.06 -10.79
C LYS A 18 -4.07 -3.16 -9.74
N ARG A 19 -4.58 -3.21 -8.51
CA ARG A 19 -4.07 -2.41 -7.41
C ARG A 19 -2.65 -2.78 -7.02
N ILE A 20 -2.30 -4.07 -6.99
CA ILE A 20 -0.94 -4.53 -6.71
C ILE A 20 0.05 -3.91 -7.72
N GLU A 21 -0.27 -3.93 -9.01
CA GLU A 21 0.60 -3.33 -10.03
C GLU A 21 0.69 -1.81 -9.91
N ALA A 22 -0.43 -1.14 -9.60
CA ALA A 22 -0.43 0.31 -9.34
C ALA A 22 0.41 0.68 -8.11
N VAL A 23 0.31 -0.08 -7.02
CA VAL A 23 1.11 0.11 -5.81
C VAL A 23 2.58 -0.16 -6.09
N ARG A 24 2.90 -1.21 -6.87
CA ARG A 24 4.27 -1.50 -7.32
C ARG A 24 4.89 -0.30 -8.04
N GLY A 25 4.19 0.25 -9.04
CA GLY A 25 4.64 1.44 -9.76
C GLY A 25 4.73 2.68 -8.88
N GLN A 26 3.79 2.85 -7.95
CA GLN A 26 3.79 3.96 -7.00
C GLN A 26 5.01 3.93 -6.07
N ILE A 27 5.38 2.76 -5.55
CA ILE A 27 6.56 2.58 -4.69
C ILE A 27 7.82 2.93 -5.48
N LEU A 28 8.00 2.36 -6.67
CA LEU A 28 9.16 2.61 -7.53
C LEU A 28 9.28 4.09 -7.90
N SER A 29 8.17 4.73 -8.29
CA SER A 29 8.12 6.15 -8.62
C SER A 29 8.51 7.05 -7.44
N LYS A 30 8.01 6.75 -6.22
CA LYS A 30 8.37 7.50 -5.00
C LYS A 30 9.84 7.36 -4.64
N LEU A 31 10.43 6.19 -4.87
CA LEU A 31 11.85 5.92 -4.66
C LEU A 31 12.73 6.39 -5.83
N ARG A 32 12.12 6.88 -6.92
CA ARG A 32 12.79 7.25 -8.18
C ARG A 32 13.61 6.10 -8.78
N LEU A 33 13.09 4.89 -8.66
CA LEU A 33 13.67 3.68 -9.23
C LEU A 33 12.87 3.26 -10.48
N SER A 34 13.56 2.78 -11.50
CA SER A 34 12.92 2.21 -12.71
C SER A 34 12.56 0.73 -12.55
N ALA A 35 13.26 0.02 -11.65
CA ALA A 35 13.04 -1.39 -11.33
C ALA A 35 13.43 -1.66 -9.87
N PRO A 36 12.99 -2.79 -9.28
CA PRO A 36 13.45 -3.21 -7.96
C PRO A 36 14.98 -3.34 -7.91
N PRO A 37 15.64 -2.94 -6.80
CA PRO A 37 17.07 -3.14 -6.64
C PRO A 37 17.38 -4.64 -6.54
N SER A 38 18.60 -5.02 -6.93
CA SER A 38 19.08 -6.40 -6.77
C SER A 38 19.14 -6.79 -5.30
N ASP A 39 18.84 -8.07 -5.02
CA ASP A 39 18.95 -8.60 -3.67
C ASP A 39 20.38 -8.46 -3.14
N PRO A 40 20.53 -8.18 -1.84
CA PRO A 40 21.85 -8.14 -1.22
C PRO A 40 22.52 -9.52 -1.31
N PRO A 41 23.86 -9.57 -1.43
CA PRO A 41 24.57 -10.84 -1.55
C PRO A 41 24.31 -11.75 -0.35
N PRO A 42 24.27 -13.08 -0.56
CA PRO A 42 24.02 -14.03 0.52
C PRO A 42 25.08 -13.85 1.62
N GLY A 43 24.62 -13.66 2.86
CA GLY A 43 25.48 -13.45 4.03
C GLY A 43 25.72 -11.99 4.41
N SER A 44 25.24 -10.99 3.64
CA SER A 44 25.31 -9.57 4.03
C SER A 44 24.14 -9.11 4.91
N ALA A 45 23.42 -10.06 5.54
CA ALA A 45 22.35 -9.77 6.49
C ALA A 45 22.96 -9.31 7.83
N PHE A 46 23.53 -8.10 7.83
CA PHE A 46 23.93 -7.44 9.06
C PHE A 46 22.68 -7.00 9.83
N PRO A 47 22.70 -7.03 11.17
CA PRO A 47 21.63 -6.45 11.96
C PRO A 47 21.50 -4.97 11.62
N ILE A 48 20.26 -4.51 11.42
CA ILE A 48 19.98 -3.09 11.17
C ILE A 48 20.49 -2.28 12.37
N PRO A 49 21.32 -1.23 12.16
CA PRO A 49 21.82 -0.39 13.23
C PRO A 49 20.70 0.18 14.10
N GLU A 50 20.94 0.30 15.40
CA GLU A 50 19.89 0.70 16.35
C GLU A 50 19.34 2.10 16.07
N GLU A 51 20.19 3.03 15.64
CA GLU A 51 19.77 4.38 15.26
C GLU A 51 18.76 4.38 14.10
N ILE A 52 18.97 3.51 13.10
CA ILE A 52 18.06 3.38 11.95
C ILE A 52 16.73 2.73 12.40
N ARG A 53 16.81 1.74 13.30
CA ARG A 53 15.63 1.09 13.88
C ARG A 53 14.80 2.08 14.69
N ALA A 54 15.44 2.86 15.55
CA ALA A 54 14.80 3.90 16.35
C ALA A 54 14.12 4.95 15.47
N LEU A 55 14.78 5.40 14.40
CA LEU A 55 14.20 6.33 13.43
C LEU A 55 12.95 5.74 12.76
N TYR A 56 13.01 4.49 12.29
CA TYR A 56 11.86 3.80 11.72
C TYR A 56 10.69 3.71 12.72
N ASN A 57 10.97 3.29 13.96
CA ASN A 57 9.97 3.16 15.00
C ASN A 57 9.29 4.49 15.34
N SER A 58 10.06 5.58 15.46
CA SER A 58 9.49 6.91 15.71
C SER A 58 8.52 7.36 14.60
N THR A 59 8.82 7.01 13.35
CA THR A 59 7.93 7.30 12.21
C THR A 59 6.66 6.46 12.27
N GLN A 60 6.78 5.17 12.62
CA GLN A 60 5.63 4.28 12.80
C GLN A 60 4.70 4.76 13.92
N GLU A 61 5.24 5.16 15.07
CA GLU A 61 4.47 5.69 16.19
C GLU A 61 3.70 6.95 15.79
N LEU A 62 4.34 7.88 15.09
CA LEU A 62 3.70 9.10 14.57
C LEU A 62 2.56 8.79 13.59
N LEU A 63 2.75 7.80 12.70
CA LEU A 63 1.69 7.36 11.78
C LEU A 63 0.52 6.72 12.53
N GLN A 64 0.78 5.91 13.55
CA GLN A 64 -0.27 5.30 14.38
C GLN A 64 -1.07 6.35 15.15
N GLN A 65 -0.41 7.37 15.70
CA GLN A 65 -1.10 8.49 16.36
C GLN A 65 -2.06 9.22 15.42
N ARG A 66 -1.64 9.47 14.17
CA ARG A 66 -2.51 10.06 13.14
C ARG A 66 -3.65 9.13 12.71
N ALA A 67 -3.41 7.83 12.64
CA ALA A 67 -4.43 6.86 12.28
C ALA A 67 -5.55 6.78 13.33
N ARG A 68 -5.23 6.94 14.62
CA ARG A 68 -6.23 6.98 15.71
C ARG A 68 -7.22 8.13 15.60
N SER A 69 -6.86 9.22 14.91
CA SER A 69 -7.78 10.35 14.69
C SER A 69 -8.58 10.23 13.39
N LEU A 70 -8.38 9.17 12.60
CA LEU A 70 -9.14 8.91 11.37
C LEU A 70 -10.23 7.86 11.64
N PRO A 71 -11.40 7.96 10.99
CA PRO A 71 -12.41 6.92 11.07
C PRO A 71 -11.87 5.61 10.43
N PRO A 72 -12.34 4.44 10.89
CA PRO A 72 -12.00 3.17 10.26
C PRO A 72 -12.42 3.18 8.78
N GLN A 73 -11.51 2.72 7.90
CA GLN A 73 -11.72 2.72 6.46
C GLN A 73 -12.33 1.39 6.02
N ASP A 74 -13.47 1.41 5.33
CA ASP A 74 -14.08 0.19 4.77
C ASP A 74 -13.23 -0.27 3.56
N PRO A 75 -12.85 -1.56 3.47
CA PRO A 75 -12.20 -2.08 2.27
C PRO A 75 -13.01 -1.87 0.98
N GLN A 76 -14.34 -1.75 1.03
CA GLN A 76 -15.17 -1.40 -0.13
C GLN A 76 -14.94 0.05 -0.57
N ASP A 77 -14.82 0.99 0.36
CA ASP A 77 -14.51 2.40 0.05
C ASP A 77 -13.17 2.55 -0.66
N TYR A 78 -12.22 1.65 -0.33
CA TYR A 78 -10.91 1.64 -0.96
C TYR A 78 -10.94 1.33 -2.46
N TYR A 79 -11.87 0.47 -2.91
CA TYR A 79 -12.06 0.12 -4.31
C TYR A 79 -13.24 0.84 -4.98
N ALA A 80 -13.94 1.73 -4.26
CA ALA A 80 -15.11 2.43 -4.79
C ALA A 80 -14.83 3.27 -6.05
N LYS A 81 -13.56 3.65 -6.31
CA LYS A 81 -13.15 4.35 -7.53
C LYS A 81 -13.09 3.45 -8.78
N GLU A 82 -13.10 2.13 -8.59
CA GLU A 82 -13.09 1.13 -9.66
C GLU A 82 -14.52 0.65 -10.01
N LEU A 83 -15.55 1.19 -9.36
CA LEU A 83 -16.97 0.97 -9.64
C LEU A 83 -17.48 1.84 -10.81
#